data_AF-A0A965MRR2-F1
#
_entry.id   AF-A0A965MRR2-F1
#
_cell.length_a   1.000
_cell.length_b   1.000
_cell.length_c   1.000
_cell.angle_alpha   90.00
_cell.angle_beta   90.00
_cell.angle_gamma   90.00
#
_symmetry.space_group_name_H-M   'P 1'
#
loop_
_entity.id
_entity.type
_entity.pdbx_description
1 polymer ?
#
loop_
_entity_poly.entity_id
_entity_poly.type
_entity_poly.pdbx_seq_one_letter_code
_entity_poly.pdbx_strand_id
1 'polypeptide(L)'
;MFTHIVAIGPGHTQFSSWANSNWSYAIVTLYGQLNNAPNIDGTAIWDQFRLNRTYKNCDYPGIRLAWKNYYGAFDYFTFNLQLDKSNTISRESYELNPVPYSATAVPFAMDRTRRGTKQYYNTIQQNWTANSDWVDTQNANWLKELFFSTNVFYYDENYSNWLPCVVTSADVIEKTNPISQKLFNYQIQIQPALQPNPRL
;
A
#
# COMPACT_ATOMS: atom_id res chain seq x y z
N MET A 1 2.30 5.17 -32.41
CA MET A 1 3.37 5.00 -31.40
C MET A 1 3.72 6.40 -30.93
N PHE A 2 3.49 6.73 -29.66
CA PHE A 2 3.72 8.07 -29.13
C PHE A 2 5.03 8.09 -28.33
N THR A 3 6.02 8.83 -28.80
CA THR A 3 7.31 9.00 -28.11
C THR A 3 7.18 10.17 -27.15
N HIS A 4 7.31 9.92 -25.85
CA HIS A 4 7.29 10.95 -24.81
C HIS A 4 8.57 10.84 -24.00
N ILE A 5 9.20 11.99 -23.72
CA ILE A 5 10.38 12.08 -22.85
C ILE A 5 9.88 12.09 -21.40
N VAL A 6 10.39 11.17 -20.57
CA VAL A 6 9.98 11.02 -19.17
C VAL A 6 11.22 11.14 -18.29
N ALA A 7 11.20 12.07 -17.34
CA ALA A 7 12.15 12.08 -16.24
C ALA A 7 11.69 11.13 -15.13
N ILE A 8 12.61 10.33 -14.60
CA ILE A 8 12.39 9.33 -13.56
C ILE A 8 13.05 9.78 -12.24
N GLY A 9 12.38 9.57 -11.10
CA GLY A 9 12.88 9.92 -9.75
C GLY A 9 11.77 10.23 -8.73
N PRO A 10 12.05 10.14 -7.42
CA PRO A 10 11.07 10.48 -6.38
C PRO A 10 10.72 11.97 -6.43
N GLY A 11 9.42 12.29 -6.48
CA GLY A 11 8.89 13.67 -6.50
C GLY A 11 8.59 14.25 -7.88
N HIS A 12 8.66 13.46 -8.96
CA HIS A 12 8.39 13.99 -10.30
C HIS A 12 6.88 14.08 -10.62
N THR A 13 6.40 15.28 -10.95
CA THR A 13 4.99 15.61 -11.21
C THR A 13 4.61 15.71 -12.70
N GLN A 14 5.52 15.42 -13.64
CA GLN A 14 5.19 15.57 -15.07
C GLN A 14 4.52 14.32 -15.65
N PHE A 15 3.24 14.12 -15.31
CA PHE A 15 2.36 13.15 -15.98
C PHE A 15 0.94 13.69 -16.22
N SER A 16 0.67 14.98 -15.97
CA SER A 16 -0.69 15.54 -16.10
C SER A 16 -1.24 15.46 -17.53
N SER A 17 -0.39 15.47 -18.55
CA SER A 17 -0.79 15.33 -19.96
C SER A 17 -1.07 13.88 -20.38
N TRP A 18 -0.63 12.88 -19.61
CA TRP A 18 -0.82 11.44 -19.91
C TRP A 18 -2.19 10.93 -19.50
N ALA A 19 -2.85 11.61 -18.55
CA ALA A 19 -4.15 11.20 -18.01
C ALA A 19 -5.28 11.30 -19.06
N ASN A 20 -5.20 12.28 -19.97
CA ASN A 20 -6.24 12.62 -20.94
C ASN A 20 -6.05 11.99 -22.33
N SER A 21 -5.05 11.12 -22.50
CA SER A 21 -4.73 10.50 -23.80
C SER A 21 -5.08 9.02 -23.83
N ASN A 22 -5.56 8.52 -24.97
CA ASN A 22 -5.84 7.10 -25.19
C ASN A 22 -4.57 6.35 -25.63
N TRP A 23 -3.77 5.93 -24.66
CA TRP A 23 -2.58 5.11 -24.88
C TRP A 23 -2.69 3.79 -24.09
N SER A 24 -2.13 2.71 -24.65
CA SER A 24 -2.05 1.39 -23.99
C SER A 24 -0.67 1.14 -23.39
N TYR A 25 0.38 1.57 -24.07
CA TYR A 25 1.75 1.55 -23.57
C TYR A 25 2.55 2.72 -24.14
N ALA A 26 3.57 3.16 -23.41
CA ALA A 26 4.54 4.16 -23.83
C ALA A 26 5.93 3.53 -23.80
N ILE A 27 6.80 3.97 -24.71
CA ILE A 27 8.21 3.57 -24.72
C ILE A 27 9.01 4.81 -24.35
N VAL A 28 9.78 4.69 -23.27
CA VAL A 28 10.70 5.72 -22.79
C VAL A 28 12.09 5.33 -23.25
N THR A 29 12.69 6.15 -24.11
CA THR A 29 14.07 5.95 -24.58
C THR A 29 14.98 6.94 -23.88
N LEU A 30 16.05 6.45 -23.26
CA LEU A 30 17.12 7.27 -22.72
C LEU A 30 18.14 7.53 -23.83
N TYR A 31 18.34 8.81 -24.12
CA TYR A 31 19.32 9.27 -25.09
C TYR A 31 20.55 9.84 -24.39
N GLY A 32 21.69 9.80 -25.09
CA GLY A 32 22.92 10.42 -24.63
C GLY A 32 22.80 11.94 -24.60
N GLN A 33 23.55 12.57 -23.72
CA GLN A 33 23.69 14.02 -23.69
C GLN A 33 24.84 14.43 -24.61
N LEU A 34 24.62 15.41 -25.49
CA LEU A 34 25.72 16.04 -26.24
C LEU A 34 26.57 16.92 -25.31
N ASN A 35 27.76 17.31 -25.77
CA ASN A 35 28.69 18.14 -25.00
C ASN A 35 28.13 19.50 -24.52
N ASN A 36 26.94 19.92 -24.99
CA ASN A 36 26.27 21.14 -24.55
C ASN A 36 24.85 20.82 -24.06
N ALA A 37 24.61 20.93 -22.75
CA ALA A 37 23.27 20.78 -22.17
C ALA A 37 22.33 21.89 -22.70
N PRO A 38 21.05 21.63 -23.04
CA PRO A 38 20.28 20.39 -22.85
C PRO A 38 20.15 19.53 -24.13
N ASN A 39 21.06 19.68 -25.10
CA ASN A 39 20.91 19.02 -26.40
C ASN A 39 21.11 17.50 -26.30
N ILE A 40 20.18 16.77 -26.89
CA ILE A 40 20.11 15.31 -26.84
C ILE A 40 20.80 14.73 -28.09
N ASP A 41 21.60 13.68 -27.92
CA ASP A 41 22.12 12.86 -29.00
C ASP A 41 21.07 11.84 -29.41
N GLY A 42 20.32 12.14 -30.48
CA GLY A 42 19.26 11.27 -31.01
C GLY A 42 19.75 9.95 -31.62
N THR A 43 21.07 9.78 -31.78
CA THR A 43 21.68 8.55 -32.32
C THR A 43 22.23 7.63 -31.24
N ALA A 44 22.61 8.16 -30.07
CA ALA A 44 23.09 7.38 -28.93
C ALA A 44 21.92 7.00 -28.01
N ILE A 45 21.35 5.80 -28.21
CA ILE A 45 20.37 5.22 -27.29
C ILE A 45 21.11 4.44 -26.20
N TRP A 46 20.92 4.83 -24.95
CA TRP A 46 21.54 4.19 -23.78
C TRP A 46 20.67 3.09 -23.20
N ASP A 47 19.36 3.32 -23.13
CA ASP A 47 18.40 2.33 -22.63
C ASP A 47 16.99 2.62 -23.14
N GLN A 48 16.10 1.64 -23.03
CA GLN A 48 14.70 1.76 -23.39
C GLN A 48 13.80 0.96 -22.43
N PHE A 49 12.79 1.64 -21.88
CA PHE A 49 11.80 1.05 -20.99
C PHE A 49 10.42 1.08 -21.60
N ARG A 50 9.63 0.03 -21.35
CA ARG A 50 8.21 -0.02 -21.69
C ARG A 50 7.37 0.25 -20.45
N LEU A 51 6.55 1.29 -20.51
CA LEU A 51 5.53 1.60 -19.51
C LEU A 51 4.17 1.14 -20.02
N ASN A 52 3.52 0.23 -19.30
CA ASN A 52 2.17 -0.20 -19.63
C ASN A 52 1.15 0.62 -18.83
N ARG A 53 0.12 1.13 -19.51
CA ARG A 53 -1.01 1.76 -18.83
C ARG A 53 -1.83 0.66 -18.17
N THR A 54 -2.00 0.77 -16.86
CA THR A 54 -2.83 -0.14 -16.08
C THR A 54 -4.15 0.56 -15.78
N TYR A 55 -5.26 -0.13 -16.02
CA TYR A 55 -6.61 0.35 -15.69
C TYR A 55 -7.05 -0.26 -14.36
N LYS A 56 -7.84 0.50 -13.58
CA LYS A 56 -8.53 -0.07 -12.41
C LYS A 56 -9.42 -1.21 -12.92
N ASN A 57 -9.23 -2.42 -12.40
CA ASN A 57 -10.06 -3.55 -12.79
C ASN A 57 -11.36 -3.44 -11.98
N CYS A 58 -12.52 -3.41 -12.64
CA CYS A 58 -13.84 -3.32 -11.99
C CYS A 58 -14.06 -2.12 -11.05
N ASP A 59 -13.46 -0.96 -11.35
CA ASP A 59 -13.59 0.28 -10.56
C ASP A 59 -13.19 0.19 -9.08
N TYR A 60 -12.46 -0.86 -8.69
CA TYR A 60 -11.91 -0.93 -7.34
C TYR A 60 -10.89 0.19 -7.13
N PRO A 61 -10.87 0.82 -5.94
CA PRO A 61 -9.94 1.91 -5.65
C PRO A 61 -8.47 1.47 -5.79
N GLY A 62 -8.19 0.18 -5.54
CA GLY A 62 -6.85 -0.38 -5.59
C GLY A 62 -5.90 0.26 -4.57
N ILE A 63 -4.65 -0.17 -4.60
CA ILE A 63 -3.57 0.50 -3.86
C ILE A 63 -2.26 0.41 -4.63
N ARG A 64 -1.51 1.51 -4.67
CA ARG A 64 -0.16 1.52 -5.22
C ARG A 64 0.84 1.48 -4.09
N LEU A 65 1.77 0.52 -4.16
CA LEU A 65 2.87 0.36 -3.24
C LEU A 65 4.19 0.72 -3.92
N ALA A 66 5.08 1.32 -3.15
CA ALA A 66 6.47 1.53 -3.49
C ALA A 66 7.36 0.82 -2.47
N TRP A 67 8.39 0.11 -2.91
CA TRP A 67 9.32 -0.55 -1.99
C TRP A 67 10.74 -0.41 -2.48
N LYS A 68 11.69 -0.60 -1.55
CA LYS A 68 13.11 -0.63 -1.87
C LYS A 68 13.52 -2.04 -2.30
N ASN A 69 14.07 -2.17 -3.50
CA ASN A 69 14.56 -3.43 -4.04
C ASN A 69 15.98 -3.77 -3.55
N TYR A 70 16.52 -4.93 -3.94
CA TYR A 70 17.88 -5.36 -3.55
C TYR A 70 18.98 -4.38 -3.97
N TYR A 71 18.80 -3.69 -5.11
CA TYR A 71 19.73 -2.67 -5.61
C TYR A 71 19.60 -1.32 -4.92
N GLY A 72 18.64 -1.20 -3.99
CA GLY A 72 18.38 0.01 -3.23
C GLY A 72 17.59 1.09 -3.98
N ALA A 73 17.08 0.79 -5.17
CA ALA A 73 16.16 1.64 -5.91
C ALA A 73 14.71 1.41 -5.45
N PHE A 74 13.84 2.38 -5.75
CA PHE A 74 12.41 2.25 -5.50
C PHE A 74 11.68 1.67 -6.70
N ASP A 75 10.98 0.57 -6.44
CA ASP A 75 10.10 -0.09 -7.38
C ASP A 75 8.63 0.18 -7.01
N TYR A 76 7.75 0.14 -8.01
CA TYR A 76 6.35 0.53 -7.87
C TYR A 76 5.42 -0.51 -8.47
N PHE A 77 4.38 -0.90 -7.73
CA PHE A 77 3.36 -1.82 -8.20
C PHE A 77 1.97 -1.39 -7.75
N THR A 78 0.99 -1.52 -8.64
CA THR A 78 -0.40 -1.23 -8.33
C THR A 78 -1.19 -2.53 -8.21
N PHE A 79 -1.77 -2.76 -7.04
CA PHE A 79 -2.77 -3.78 -6.80
C PHE A 79 -4.11 -3.25 -7.30
N ASN A 80 -4.61 -3.82 -8.40
CA ASN A 80 -5.76 -3.29 -9.14
C ASN A 80 -7.11 -3.86 -8.70
N LEU A 81 -7.12 -4.85 -7.80
CA LEU A 81 -8.34 -5.49 -7.31
C LEU A 81 -8.81 -4.83 -6.00
N GLN A 82 -9.83 -5.44 -5.40
CA GLN A 82 -10.41 -5.01 -4.13
C GLN A 82 -9.36 -4.85 -3.03
N LEU A 83 -9.48 -3.75 -2.30
CA LEU A 83 -8.73 -3.42 -1.09
C LEU A 83 -9.68 -3.52 0.11
N ASP A 84 -9.47 -4.50 0.96
CA ASP A 84 -10.26 -4.70 2.17
C ASP A 84 -9.60 -4.00 3.35
N LYS A 85 -10.26 -2.98 3.92
CA LYS A 85 -9.78 -2.27 5.11
C LYS A 85 -10.53 -2.75 6.34
N SER A 86 -9.85 -3.46 7.22
CA SER A 86 -10.38 -3.94 8.49
C SER A 86 -9.76 -3.17 9.67
N ASN A 87 -10.56 -2.90 10.70
CA ASN A 87 -10.09 -2.25 11.92
C ASN A 87 -10.40 -3.16 13.11
N THR A 88 -9.36 -3.69 13.76
CA THR A 88 -9.50 -4.45 15.00
C THR A 88 -9.39 -3.48 16.17
N ILE A 89 -10.41 -3.49 17.04
CA ILE A 89 -10.53 -2.59 18.19
C ILE A 89 -10.43 -3.41 19.47
N SER A 90 -9.29 -3.33 20.18
CA SER A 90 -9.13 -3.94 21.50
C SER A 90 -9.45 -2.91 22.58
N ARG A 91 -10.32 -3.30 23.53
CA ARG A 91 -10.76 -2.45 24.63
C ARG A 91 -10.31 -3.04 25.95
N GLU A 92 -9.61 -2.25 26.74
CA GLU A 92 -9.29 -2.61 28.12
C GLU A 92 -10.28 -1.97 29.07
N SER A 93 -10.86 -2.79 29.94
CA SER A 93 -11.85 -2.36 30.93
C SER A 93 -11.53 -2.92 32.30
N TYR A 94 -11.84 -2.14 33.33
CA TYR A 94 -11.85 -2.60 34.70
C TYR A 94 -13.27 -2.61 35.26
N GLU A 95 -13.51 -3.51 36.20
CA GLU A 95 -14.76 -3.56 36.94
C GLU A 95 -14.66 -2.74 38.23
N LEU A 96 -15.64 -1.88 38.44
CA LEU A 96 -15.86 -1.20 39.70
C LEU A 96 -16.92 -1.95 40.49
N ASN A 97 -16.62 -2.21 41.75
CA ASN A 97 -17.62 -2.73 42.67
C ASN A 97 -18.76 -1.69 42.80
N PRO A 98 -20.03 -2.05 42.50
CA PRO A 98 -21.15 -1.13 42.58
C PRO A 98 -21.48 -0.71 44.02
N VAL A 99 -20.95 -1.41 45.03
CA VAL A 99 -21.21 -1.13 46.45
C VAL A 99 -20.16 -0.16 47.01
N PRO A 100 -20.58 1.03 47.51
CA PRO A 100 -19.68 1.91 48.26
C PRO A 100 -19.31 1.27 49.61
N TYR A 101 -18.04 0.98 49.84
CA TYR A 101 -17.54 0.39 51.10
C TYR A 101 -17.62 1.37 52.30
N SER A 102 -17.87 2.66 52.05
CA SER A 102 -18.06 3.70 53.07
C SER A 102 -19.52 3.89 53.49
N ALA A 103 -20.47 3.13 52.94
CA ALA A 103 -21.88 3.25 53.30
C ALA A 103 -22.16 2.50 54.62
N THR A 104 -22.45 3.25 55.68
CA THR A 104 -22.83 2.76 57.01
C THR A 104 -24.30 2.34 57.12
N ALA A 105 -25.07 2.37 56.02
CA ALA A 105 -26.51 2.13 56.03
C ALA A 105 -26.91 0.85 55.24
N VAL A 106 -27.64 -0.04 55.91
CA VAL A 106 -28.27 -1.25 55.36
C VAL A 106 -29.76 -0.95 55.11
N PRO A 107 -30.36 -1.30 53.95
CA PRO A 107 -29.79 -2.05 52.83
C PRO A 107 -28.96 -1.18 51.89
N PHE A 108 -27.85 -1.74 51.39
CA PHE A 108 -26.98 -1.09 50.42
C PHE A 108 -27.75 -0.82 49.13
N ALA A 109 -28.18 0.43 48.92
CA ALA A 109 -28.78 0.84 47.66
C ALA A 109 -27.71 0.76 46.57
N MET A 110 -27.83 -0.22 45.66
CA MET A 110 -26.98 -0.28 44.48
C MET A 110 -27.28 0.93 43.59
N ASP A 111 -26.29 1.81 43.46
CA ASP A 111 -26.40 2.95 42.55
C ASP A 111 -26.33 2.46 41.10
N ARG A 112 -27.50 2.32 40.47
CA ARG A 112 -27.66 1.87 39.08
C ARG A 112 -27.06 2.84 38.07
N THR A 113 -26.70 4.07 38.47
CA THR A 113 -26.05 5.05 37.58
C THR A 113 -24.54 4.86 37.51
N ARG A 114 -23.93 4.14 38.46
CA ARG A 114 -22.52 3.75 38.40
C ARG A 114 -22.35 2.61 37.40
N ARG A 115 -21.71 2.89 36.27
CA ARG A 115 -21.24 1.84 35.34
C ARG A 115 -20.28 0.91 36.08
N GLY A 116 -20.68 -0.34 36.26
CA GLY A 116 -19.90 -1.40 36.91
C GLY A 116 -18.67 -1.81 36.10
N THR A 117 -18.63 -1.55 34.80
CA THR A 117 -17.45 -1.77 33.95
C THR A 117 -17.08 -0.45 33.27
N LYS A 118 -15.86 0.03 33.49
CA LYS A 118 -15.34 1.23 32.83
C LYS A 118 -14.23 0.84 31.87
N GLN A 119 -14.38 1.25 30.62
CA GLN A 119 -13.32 1.18 29.61
C GLN A 119 -12.40 2.38 29.81
N TYR A 120 -11.09 2.14 29.87
CA TYR A 120 -10.09 3.19 30.08
C TYR A 120 -9.15 3.35 28.89
N TYR A 121 -8.97 2.31 28.10
CA TYR A 121 -8.07 2.33 26.96
C TYR A 121 -8.66 1.56 25.79
N ASN A 122 -8.44 2.11 24.60
CA ASN A 122 -8.90 1.54 23.35
C ASN A 122 -7.73 1.59 22.38
N THR A 123 -7.38 0.47 21.75
CA THR A 123 -6.35 0.42 20.70
C THR A 123 -7.00 0.05 19.38
N ILE A 124 -6.67 0.79 18.33
CA ILE A 124 -7.19 0.57 16.98
C ILE A 124 -6.03 0.08 16.10
N GLN A 125 -6.11 -1.17 15.63
CA GLN A 125 -5.19 -1.73 14.65
C GLN A 125 -5.89 -1.78 13.30
N GLN A 126 -5.29 -1.16 12.28
CA GLN A 126 -5.84 -1.15 10.91
C GLN A 126 -5.08 -2.15 10.04
N ASN A 127 -5.78 -3.15 9.51
CA ASN A 127 -5.20 -4.15 8.62
C ASN A 127 -5.87 -4.02 7.24
N TRP A 128 -5.06 -3.83 6.20
CA TRP A 128 -5.51 -3.70 4.83
C TRP A 128 -5.05 -4.89 4.01
N THR A 129 -5.98 -5.58 3.35
CA THR A 129 -5.68 -6.72 2.47
C THR A 129 -5.89 -6.30 1.03
N ALA A 130 -4.84 -6.40 0.21
CA ALA A 130 -4.88 -6.09 -1.22
C ALA A 130 -4.55 -7.33 -2.04
N ASN A 131 -5.26 -7.48 -3.17
CA ASN A 131 -5.06 -8.59 -4.09
C ASN A 131 -4.52 -8.10 -5.43
N SER A 132 -3.58 -8.85 -6.00
CA SER A 132 -3.07 -8.58 -7.35
C SER A 132 -3.97 -9.24 -8.39
N ASP A 133 -3.97 -8.70 -9.61
CA ASP A 133 -4.43 -9.48 -10.75
C ASP A 133 -3.43 -10.60 -11.07
N TRP A 134 -3.77 -11.46 -12.02
CA TRP A 134 -2.90 -12.50 -12.51
C TRP A 134 -1.64 -11.90 -13.16
N VAL A 135 -0.49 -12.20 -12.57
CA VAL A 135 0.82 -11.76 -13.07
C VAL A 135 1.60 -12.94 -13.65
N ASP A 136 2.46 -12.66 -14.63
CA ASP A 136 3.38 -13.64 -15.20
C ASP A 136 4.53 -13.99 -14.23
N THR A 137 5.30 -15.02 -14.56
CA THR A 137 6.41 -15.49 -13.73
C THR A 137 7.48 -14.43 -13.48
N GLN A 138 7.76 -13.57 -14.47
CA GLN A 138 8.80 -12.55 -14.34
C GLN A 138 8.37 -11.45 -13.36
N ASN A 139 7.17 -10.89 -13.53
CA ASN A 139 6.64 -9.88 -12.60
C ASN A 139 6.38 -10.50 -11.22
N ALA A 140 6.01 -11.77 -11.15
CA ALA A 140 5.89 -12.52 -9.90
C ALA A 140 7.21 -12.55 -9.12
N ASN A 141 8.33 -12.89 -9.75
CA ASN A 141 9.63 -12.94 -9.07
C ASN A 141 10.09 -11.56 -8.59
N TRP A 142 9.84 -10.51 -9.38
CA TRP A 142 10.12 -9.14 -8.96
C TRP A 142 9.22 -8.69 -7.80
N LEU A 143 7.91 -9.00 -7.85
CA LEU A 143 6.96 -8.65 -6.79
C LEU A 143 7.26 -9.37 -5.48
N LYS A 144 7.92 -10.55 -5.51
CA LYS A 144 8.34 -11.22 -4.28
C LYS A 144 9.28 -10.38 -3.42
N GLU A 145 10.09 -9.51 -4.03
CA GLU A 145 11.01 -8.65 -3.29
C GLU A 145 10.27 -7.68 -2.36
N LEU A 146 9.04 -7.28 -2.72
CA LEU A 146 8.18 -6.45 -1.86
C LEU A 146 7.96 -7.10 -0.49
N PHE A 147 7.78 -8.42 -0.43
CA PHE A 147 7.51 -9.14 0.82
C PHE A 147 8.73 -9.23 1.74
N PHE A 148 9.94 -9.10 1.18
CA PHE A 148 11.18 -9.07 1.95
C PHE A 148 11.65 -7.65 2.28
N SER A 149 11.04 -6.62 1.69
CA SER A 149 11.41 -5.23 1.94
C SER A 149 10.92 -4.75 3.30
N THR A 150 11.83 -4.16 4.08
CA THR A 150 11.49 -3.45 5.33
C THR A 150 11.02 -2.02 5.09
N ASN A 151 11.21 -1.49 3.89
CA ASN A 151 10.88 -0.11 3.55
C ASN A 151 9.83 -0.11 2.43
N VAL A 152 8.58 0.08 2.85
CA VAL A 152 7.40 0.07 1.98
C VAL A 152 6.56 1.31 2.24
N PHE A 153 6.09 1.91 1.16
CA PHE A 153 5.19 3.05 1.16
C PHE A 153 3.95 2.72 0.35
N TYR A 154 2.81 3.31 0.72
CA TYR A 154 1.62 3.32 -0.10
C TYR A 154 1.32 4.74 -0.58
N TYR A 155 0.70 4.84 -1.75
CA TYR A 155 0.21 6.11 -2.26
C TYR A 155 -1.19 6.39 -1.73
N ASP A 156 -1.38 7.53 -1.05
CA ASP A 156 -2.70 7.99 -0.63
C ASP A 156 -3.25 9.01 -1.63
N GLU A 157 -4.35 8.67 -2.30
CA GLU A 157 -5.01 9.55 -3.25
C GLU A 157 -5.57 10.83 -2.57
N ASN A 158 -5.90 10.81 -1.28
CA ASN A 158 -6.47 11.97 -0.58
C ASN A 158 -5.42 13.04 -0.27
N TYR A 159 -4.22 12.61 0.13
CA TYR A 159 -3.12 13.50 0.48
C TYR A 159 -2.12 13.69 -0.66
N SER A 160 -2.31 12.97 -1.78
CA SER A 160 -1.41 12.96 -2.94
C SER A 160 0.05 12.73 -2.55
N ASN A 161 0.29 11.87 -1.55
CA ASN A 161 1.61 11.66 -0.96
C ASN A 161 1.87 10.18 -0.65
N TRP A 162 3.15 9.84 -0.55
CA TRP A 162 3.64 8.51 -0.16
C TRP A 162 3.72 8.42 1.35
N LEU A 163 2.98 7.48 1.93
CA LEU A 163 2.92 7.25 3.37
C LEU A 163 3.52 5.88 3.71
N PRO A 164 4.28 5.77 4.81
CA PRO A 164 4.91 4.52 5.19
C PRO A 164 3.89 3.47 5.64
N CYS A 165 4.10 2.22 5.26
CA CYS A 165 3.36 1.07 5.76
C CYS A 165 4.31 -0.09 6.08
N VAL A 166 3.80 -1.00 6.92
CA VAL A 166 4.48 -2.25 7.27
C VAL A 166 3.71 -3.39 6.63
N VAL A 167 4.43 -4.34 6.03
CA VAL A 167 3.84 -5.57 5.51
C VAL A 167 3.71 -6.56 6.67
N THR A 168 2.48 -6.94 7.01
CA THR A 168 2.19 -7.81 8.16
C THR A 168 2.22 -9.28 7.79
N SER A 169 1.71 -9.62 6.60
CA SER A 169 1.76 -10.98 6.06
C SER A 169 1.61 -10.95 4.54
N ALA A 170 2.09 -12.00 3.91
CA ALA A 170 1.96 -12.21 2.49
C ALA A 170 1.80 -13.69 2.21
N ASP A 171 0.68 -14.06 1.58
CA ASP A 171 0.47 -15.43 1.14
C ASP A 171 1.04 -15.57 -0.26
N VAL A 172 2.27 -16.10 -0.32
CA VAL A 172 2.97 -16.40 -1.57
C VAL A 172 2.82 -17.88 -1.88
N ILE A 173 1.87 -18.21 -2.76
CA ILE A 173 1.72 -19.58 -3.26
C ILE A 173 2.64 -19.76 -4.46
N GLU A 174 3.84 -20.30 -4.21
CA GLU A 174 4.77 -20.66 -5.28
C GLU A 174 4.34 -21.96 -5.96
N LYS A 175 3.87 -21.83 -7.20
CA LYS A 175 3.53 -22.94 -8.07
C LYS A 175 4.77 -23.41 -8.84
N THR A 176 5.28 -24.60 -8.52
CA THR A 176 6.56 -25.14 -9.00
C THR A 176 6.50 -25.81 -10.38
N ASN A 177 5.33 -25.91 -11.03
CA ASN A 177 5.19 -26.53 -12.34
C ASN A 177 5.19 -25.47 -13.47
N PRO A 178 6.30 -25.29 -14.20
CA PRO A 178 6.42 -24.27 -15.25
C PRO A 178 5.58 -24.55 -16.50
N ILE A 179 5.10 -25.79 -16.69
CA ILE A 179 4.37 -26.18 -17.91
C ILE A 179 2.90 -25.79 -17.83
N SER A 180 2.25 -26.09 -16.70
CA SER A 180 0.80 -25.89 -16.53
C SER A 180 0.43 -24.59 -15.81
N GLN A 181 1.37 -23.96 -15.08
CA GLN A 181 1.06 -22.86 -14.17
C GLN A 181 1.96 -21.66 -14.46
N LYS A 182 1.49 -20.77 -15.33
CA LYS A 182 2.22 -19.59 -15.82
C LYS A 182 1.78 -18.27 -15.17
N LEU A 183 0.66 -18.29 -14.46
CA LEU A 183 0.05 -17.11 -13.86
C LEU A 183 -0.04 -17.29 -12.35
N PHE A 184 0.29 -16.21 -11.63
CA PHE A 184 0.33 -16.13 -10.19
C PHE A 184 -0.61 -15.03 -9.70
N ASN A 185 -1.17 -15.20 -8.51
CA ASN A 185 -1.95 -14.19 -7.83
C ASN A 185 -1.37 -14.03 -6.42
N TYR A 186 -1.20 -12.80 -5.98
CA TYR A 186 -0.65 -12.45 -4.69
C TYR A 186 -1.66 -11.68 -3.85
N GLN A 187 -1.74 -12.07 -2.57
CA GLN A 187 -2.43 -11.33 -1.54
C GLN A 187 -1.42 -10.77 -0.55
N ILE A 188 -1.51 -9.48 -0.28
CA ILE A 188 -0.67 -8.78 0.69
C ILE A 188 -1.53 -8.17 1.79
N GLN A 189 -1.08 -8.31 3.03
CA GLN A 189 -1.64 -7.61 4.18
C GLN A 189 -0.67 -6.53 4.62
N ILE A 190 -1.13 -5.29 4.62
CA ILE A 190 -0.36 -4.13 5.04
C ILE A 190 -1.06 -3.40 6.19
N GLN A 191 -0.25 -2.77 7.02
CA GLN A 191 -0.69 -1.93 8.11
C GLN A 191 -0.07 -0.53 7.94
N PRO A 192 -0.89 0.54 7.93
CA PRO A 192 -0.37 1.91 7.95
C PRO A 192 0.53 2.12 9.17
N ALA A 193 1.70 2.75 8.97
CA ALA A 193 2.62 2.99 10.08
C ALA A 193 2.08 4.03 11.08
N LEU A 194 1.24 4.95 10.61
CA LEU A 194 0.52 5.89 11.46
C LEU A 194 -0.88 5.35 11.77
N GLN A 195 -1.10 4.93 13.01
CA GLN A 195 -2.41 4.49 13.48
C GLN A 195 -3.27 5.68 13.93
N PRO A 196 -4.59 5.64 13.70
CA PRO A 196 -5.51 6.67 14.17
C PRO A 196 -5.59 6.67 15.70
N ASN A 197 -5.57 7.86 16.30
CA ASN A 197 -5.68 8.00 17.75
C ASN A 197 -7.02 7.45 18.25
N PRO A 198 -7.03 6.69 19.35
CA PRO A 198 -8.27 6.24 19.96
C PRO A 198 -9.05 7.44 20.49
N ARG A 199 -10.37 7.43 20.28
CA ARG A 199 -11.28 8.42 20.86
C ARG A 199 -11.49 8.05 22.33
N LEU A 200 -11.17 8.98 23.23
CA LEU A 200 -11.43 8.89 24.68
C LEU A 200 -12.93 8.97 24.98
#